data_AF-A0A7S0SH69-F1
#
_entry.id   AF-A0A7S0SH69-F1
#
_cell.length_a   1.000
_cell.length_b   1.000
_cell.length_c   1.000
_cell.angle_alpha   90.00
_cell.angle_beta   90.00
_cell.angle_gamma   90.00
#
_symmetry.space_group_name_H-M   'P 1'
#
loop_
_entity.id
_entity.type
_entity.pdbx_description
1 polymer ?
#
loop_
_entity_poly.entity_id
_entity_poly.type
_entity_poly.pdbx_seq_one_letter_code
_entity_poly.pdbx_strand_id
1 'polypeptide(L)'
;ATFDGLAVTHNLVGSPHVDSLDVAPQFAVSLGDFTGPGGQLCVEESPTQVSVVDTKDKLAAIDGRFVHWVAPGYVGERFSLVWYRRTADPAAAEPAVRGVHAGWWLPPPPHLPPAHPMAGGTWTEASGGVEGET
;
A
#
# COMPACT_ATOMS: atom_id res chain seq x y z
N ALA A 1 10.30 -2.25 9.54
CA ALA A 1 11.09 -1.25 8.80
C ALA A 1 10.46 0.13 8.97
N THR A 2 11.26 1.20 8.96
CA THR A 2 10.75 2.57 8.80
C THR A 2 10.78 2.91 7.31
N PHE A 3 9.68 3.43 6.77
CA PHE A 3 9.60 3.89 5.38
C PHE A 3 10.12 5.33 5.28
N ASP A 4 10.81 5.66 4.20
CA ASP A 4 11.43 6.98 3.97
C ASP A 4 10.78 7.75 2.83
N GLY A 5 9.84 7.14 2.11
CA GLY A 5 9.10 7.80 1.05
C GLY A 5 7.71 7.23 0.80
N LEU A 6 6.93 8.03 0.09
CA LEU A 6 5.59 7.72 -0.38
C LEU A 6 5.49 8.15 -1.84
N ALA A 7 5.18 7.23 -2.74
CA ALA A 7 4.75 7.56 -4.10
C ALA A 7 3.23 7.69 -4.13
N VAL A 8 2.76 8.76 -4.76
CA VAL A 8 1.33 8.97 -5.06
C VAL A 8 1.19 9.08 -6.56
N THR A 9 0.40 8.20 -7.17
CA THR A 9 0.16 8.18 -8.61
C THR A 9 -1.33 8.23 -8.91
N HIS A 10 -1.70 8.85 -10.03
CA HIS A 10 -3.08 8.97 -10.48
C HIS A 10 -3.22 8.36 -11.88
N ASN A 11 -4.17 7.43 -12.02
CA ASN A 11 -4.50 6.69 -13.25
C ASN A 11 -3.28 6.09 -13.97
N LEU A 12 -2.27 5.67 -13.20
CA LEU A 12 -1.09 5.03 -13.75
C LEU A 12 -1.43 3.64 -14.29
N VAL A 13 -1.24 3.46 -15.59
CA VAL A 13 -1.10 2.16 -16.25
C VAL A 13 0.35 2.04 -16.68
N GLY A 14 1.20 1.58 -15.76
CA GLY A 14 2.64 1.45 -16.00
C GLY A 14 2.99 0.13 -16.69
N SER A 15 4.06 0.13 -17.50
CA SER A 15 4.67 -1.10 -18.00
C SER A 15 5.29 -1.91 -16.84
N PRO A 16 5.46 -3.24 -16.99
CA PRO A 16 6.23 -4.05 -16.04
C PRO A 16 7.60 -3.43 -15.75
N HIS A 17 7.92 -3.26 -14.46
CA HIS A 17 9.18 -2.64 -14.02
C HIS A 17 9.61 -3.18 -12.65
N VAL A 18 10.83 -2.78 -12.25
CA VAL A 18 11.44 -3.07 -10.96
C VAL A 18 11.88 -1.75 -10.33
N ASP A 19 11.61 -1.58 -9.04
CA ASP A 19 12.11 -0.46 -8.25
C ASP A 19 13.52 -0.76 -7.75
N SER A 20 14.51 -0.46 -8.60
CA SER A 20 15.91 -0.91 -8.40
C SER A 20 16.63 -0.30 -7.20
N LEU A 21 16.09 0.76 -6.60
CA LEU A 21 16.66 1.43 -5.43
C LEU A 21 16.01 1.00 -4.11
N ASP A 22 15.01 0.12 -4.17
CA ASP A 22 14.36 -0.38 -2.98
C ASP A 22 15.29 -1.29 -2.19
N VAL A 23 15.19 -1.17 -0.86
CA VAL A 23 15.97 -1.96 0.10
C VAL A 23 15.11 -2.69 1.12
N ALA A 24 13.80 -2.64 0.97
CA ALA A 24 12.81 -3.34 1.77
C ALA A 24 11.54 -3.57 0.94
N PRO A 25 10.67 -4.51 1.37
CA PRO A 25 9.31 -4.59 0.84
C PRO A 25 8.55 -3.28 1.00
N GLN A 26 7.63 -3.03 0.08
CA GLN A 26 6.73 -1.89 0.01
C GLN A 26 5.36 -2.22 0.61
N PHE A 27 4.63 -1.17 1.01
CA PHE A 27 3.19 -1.26 1.19
C PHE A 27 2.48 -0.52 0.07
N ALA A 28 1.51 -1.17 -0.55
CA ALA A 28 0.72 -0.62 -1.64
C ALA A 28 -0.78 -0.67 -1.32
N VAL A 29 -1.49 0.42 -1.62
CA VAL A 29 -2.95 0.49 -1.64
C VAL A 29 -3.39 1.26 -2.89
N SER A 30 -4.51 0.86 -3.47
CA SER A 30 -5.20 1.67 -4.47
C SER A 30 -6.54 2.17 -3.95
N LEU A 31 -6.85 3.42 -4.28
CA LEU A 31 -8.03 4.15 -3.83
C LEU A 31 -8.75 4.76 -5.02
N GLY A 32 -9.99 5.22 -4.81
CA GLY A 32 -10.80 5.90 -5.80
C GLY A 32 -11.90 5.03 -6.40
N ASP A 33 -12.74 5.65 -7.21
CA ASP A 33 -13.86 4.97 -7.86
C ASP A 33 -13.44 4.41 -9.23
N PHE A 34 -12.86 3.21 -9.20
CA PHE A 34 -12.49 2.46 -10.40
C PHE A 34 -13.11 1.06 -10.42
N THR A 35 -13.43 0.58 -11.63
CA THR A 35 -14.06 -0.72 -11.87
C THR A 35 -13.47 -1.37 -13.13
N GLY A 36 -13.97 -2.56 -13.51
CA GLY A 36 -13.55 -3.27 -14.72
C GLY A 36 -12.69 -4.50 -14.42
N PRO A 37 -12.20 -5.20 -15.46
CA PRO A 37 -11.40 -6.42 -15.31
C PRO A 37 -9.99 -6.19 -14.75
N GLY A 38 -9.49 -4.94 -14.74
CA GLY A 38 -8.13 -4.59 -14.31
C GLY A 38 -8.05 -3.84 -12.98
N GLY A 39 -6.89 -3.19 -12.76
CA GLY A 39 -6.62 -2.33 -11.59
C GLY A 39 -5.93 -3.02 -10.42
N GLN A 40 -5.82 -4.36 -10.46
CA GLN A 40 -5.03 -5.15 -9.51
C GLN A 40 -3.53 -4.91 -9.71
N LEU A 41 -2.75 -5.12 -8.66
CA LEU A 41 -1.28 -5.11 -8.74
C LEU A 41 -0.79 -6.53 -9.05
N CYS A 42 -0.15 -6.70 -10.20
CA CYS A 42 0.48 -7.95 -10.61
C CYS A 42 1.95 -7.94 -10.20
N VAL A 43 2.43 -9.04 -9.62
CA VAL A 43 3.83 -9.23 -9.21
C VAL A 43 4.33 -10.59 -9.70
N GLU A 44 5.43 -10.62 -10.44
CA GLU A 44 6.10 -11.87 -10.82
C GLU A 44 6.78 -12.49 -9.60
N GLU A 45 6.36 -13.71 -9.24
CA GLU A 45 6.99 -14.47 -8.15
C GLU A 45 8.00 -15.50 -8.67
N SER A 46 7.89 -15.87 -9.94
CA SER A 46 8.84 -16.72 -10.67
C SER A 46 8.65 -16.54 -12.18
N PRO A 47 9.53 -17.10 -13.04
CA PRO A 47 9.36 -17.03 -14.50
C PRO A 47 8.03 -17.60 -15.04
N THR A 48 7.29 -18.38 -14.25
CA THR A 48 6.02 -18.99 -14.66
C THR A 48 4.85 -18.67 -13.72
N GLN A 49 5.02 -17.75 -12.77
CA GLN A 49 3.99 -17.43 -11.77
C GLN A 49 3.88 -15.92 -11.55
N VAL A 50 2.65 -15.42 -11.68
CA VAL A 50 2.28 -14.04 -11.35
C VAL A 50 1.22 -14.09 -10.26
N SER A 51 1.47 -13.35 -9.18
CA SER A 51 0.46 -13.08 -8.16
C SER A 51 -0.34 -11.84 -8.56
N VAL A 52 -1.67 -11.95 -8.53
CA VAL A 52 -2.60 -10.85 -8.83
C VAL A 52 -3.22 -10.38 -7.52
N VAL A 53 -2.83 -9.19 -7.08
CA VAL A 53 -3.14 -8.67 -5.75
C VAL A 53 -4.22 -7.58 -5.85
N ASP A 54 -5.36 -7.83 -5.21
CA ASP A 54 -6.39 -6.82 -5.04
C ASP A 54 -5.96 -5.80 -3.97
N THR A 55 -5.63 -4.60 -4.43
CA THR A 55 -5.22 -3.48 -3.58
C THR A 55 -6.31 -2.43 -3.42
N LYS A 56 -7.51 -2.64 -4.01
CA LYS A 56 -8.59 -1.66 -3.92
C LYS A 56 -9.11 -1.60 -2.49
N ASP A 57 -8.91 -0.45 -1.84
CA ASP A 57 -9.27 -0.20 -0.43
C ASP A 57 -8.63 -1.22 0.53
N LYS A 58 -7.52 -1.86 0.11
CA LYS A 58 -6.82 -2.93 0.83
C LYS A 58 -5.32 -2.71 0.77
N LEU A 59 -4.67 -2.74 1.92
CA LEU A 59 -3.22 -2.65 2.01
C LEU A 59 -2.60 -4.02 1.67
N ALA A 60 -1.65 -4.02 0.75
CA ALA A 60 -0.84 -5.19 0.41
C ALA A 60 0.64 -4.92 0.73
N ALA A 61 1.35 -5.97 1.11
CA ALA A 61 2.80 -5.96 1.23
C ALA A 61 3.42 -6.71 0.04
N ILE A 62 4.20 -6.00 -0.76
CA ILE A 62 4.85 -6.52 -1.96
C ILE A 62 6.31 -6.13 -1.97
N ASP A 63 7.17 -6.88 -2.64
CA ASP A 63 8.57 -6.51 -2.81
C ASP A 63 8.76 -5.89 -4.20
N GLY A 64 8.91 -4.56 -4.25
CA GLY A 64 9.04 -3.79 -5.50
C GLY A 64 10.31 -4.12 -6.31
N ARG A 65 11.21 -4.91 -5.73
CA ARG A 65 12.40 -5.43 -6.40
C ARG A 65 12.09 -6.59 -7.35
N PHE A 66 10.87 -7.12 -7.32
CA PHE A 66 10.34 -8.07 -8.31
C PHE A 66 9.59 -7.30 -9.41
N VAL A 67 9.52 -7.87 -10.61
CA VAL A 67 8.79 -7.24 -11.73
C VAL A 67 7.32 -7.11 -11.36
N HIS A 68 6.77 -5.91 -11.48
CA HIS A 68 5.38 -5.64 -11.15
C HIS A 68 4.74 -4.59 -12.05
N TRP A 69 3.42 -4.62 -12.15
CA TRP A 69 2.60 -3.69 -12.94
C TRP A 69 1.16 -3.64 -12.46
N VAL A 70 0.43 -2.60 -12.84
CA VAL A 70 -1.03 -2.54 -12.64
C VAL A 70 -1.71 -3.22 -13.82
N ALA A 71 -2.60 -4.19 -13.55
CA ALA A 71 -3.36 -4.88 -14.58
C ALA A 71 -4.17 -3.88 -15.42
N PRO A 72 -4.06 -3.92 -16.76
CA PRO A 72 -4.78 -2.98 -17.62
C PRO A 72 -6.29 -3.28 -17.63
N GLY A 73 -7.08 -2.31 -18.10
CA GLY A 73 -8.52 -2.50 -18.32
C GLY A 73 -9.41 -2.11 -17.15
N TYR A 74 -8.89 -1.42 -16.14
CA TYR A 74 -9.77 -0.66 -15.24
C TYR A 74 -10.26 0.62 -15.93
N VAL A 75 -11.41 1.11 -15.47
CA VAL A 75 -12.02 2.38 -15.87
C VAL A 75 -12.40 3.18 -14.63
N GLY A 76 -12.39 4.51 -14.74
CA GLY A 76 -12.66 5.40 -13.61
C GLY A 76 -11.38 6.02 -13.03
N GLU A 77 -11.46 6.45 -11.76
CA GLU A 77 -10.38 7.15 -11.08
C GLU A 77 -9.67 6.23 -10.10
N ARG A 78 -8.36 6.05 -10.31
CA ARG A 78 -7.52 5.18 -9.49
C ARG A 78 -6.30 5.96 -9.01
N PHE A 79 -6.17 6.09 -7.70
CA PHE A 79 -4.95 6.54 -7.05
C PHE A 79 -4.16 5.32 -6.54
N SER A 80 -2.84 5.40 -6.55
CA SER A 80 -1.99 4.43 -5.84
C SER A 80 -1.16 5.17 -4.80
N LEU A 81 -1.10 4.61 -3.61
CA LEU A 81 -0.20 5.05 -2.55
C LEU A 81 0.76 3.90 -2.28
N VAL A 82 2.06 4.16 -2.41
CA VAL A 82 3.12 3.17 -2.23
C VAL A 82 4.16 3.69 -1.26
N TRP A 83 4.24 3.10 -0.07
CA TRP A 83 5.31 3.35 0.89
C TRP A 83 6.51 2.46 0.59
N TYR A 84 7.68 3.07 0.50
CA TYR A 84 8.93 2.37 0.17
C TYR A 84 10.07 2.83 1.08
N ARG A 85 11.17 2.07 1.04
CA ARG A 85 12.45 2.45 1.63
C ARG A 85 13.52 2.32 0.58
N ARG A 86 14.29 3.39 0.34
CA ARG A 86 15.34 3.42 -0.68
C ARG A 86 16.67 3.85 -0.08
N THR A 87 17.75 3.28 -0.59
CA THR A 87 19.09 3.82 -0.36
C THR A 87 20.02 3.48 -1.52
N ALA A 88 21.07 4.28 -1.67
CA ALA A 88 22.15 3.98 -2.61
C ALA A 88 23.14 2.93 -2.05
N ASP A 89 23.05 2.57 -0.77
CA ASP A 89 23.90 1.55 -0.13
C ASP A 89 23.28 0.15 -0.25
N PRO A 90 23.82 -0.75 -1.09
CA PRO A 90 23.28 -2.11 -1.26
C PRO A 90 23.38 -2.96 0.01
N ALA A 91 24.29 -2.65 0.94
CA ALA A 91 24.46 -3.42 2.17
C ALA A 91 23.29 -3.26 3.15
N ALA A 92 22.47 -2.22 2.98
CA ALA A 92 21.28 -1.98 3.78
C ALA A 92 20.03 -2.73 3.27
N ALA A 93 20.15 -3.50 2.17
CA ALA A 93 19.05 -4.25 1.59
C ALA A 93 18.63 -5.43 2.48
N GLU A 94 17.36 -5.47 2.85
CA GLU A 94 16.74 -6.68 3.41
C GLU A 94 16.73 -7.78 2.34
N PRO A 95 16.84 -9.07 2.68
CA PRO A 95 16.76 -10.15 1.70
C PRO A 95 15.44 -10.09 0.88
N ALA A 96 15.55 -10.11 -0.45
CA ALA A 96 14.40 -10.21 -1.36
C ALA A 96 14.04 -11.68 -1.55
N VAL A 97 13.06 -12.17 -0.77
CA VAL A 97 12.73 -13.62 -0.73
C VAL A 97 11.48 -13.95 -1.56
N ARG A 98 10.50 -13.02 -1.63
CA ARG A 98 9.17 -13.27 -2.21
C ARG A 98 8.60 -11.97 -2.79
N GLY A 99 7.86 -12.06 -3.89
CA GLY A 99 7.20 -10.89 -4.51
C GLY A 99 5.98 -10.41 -3.72
N VAL A 100 5.19 -11.31 -3.13
CA VAL A 100 4.05 -10.96 -2.28
C VAL A 100 4.20 -11.59 -0.90
N HIS A 101 3.90 -10.80 0.14
CA HIS A 101 3.99 -11.27 1.51
C HIS A 101 2.60 -11.52 2.11
N ALA A 102 2.23 -12.79 2.23
CA ALA A 102 1.03 -13.19 2.98
C ALA A 102 1.26 -12.93 4.47
N GLY A 103 0.49 -12.00 5.07
CA GLY A 103 0.39 -11.89 6.53
C GLY A 103 1.30 -10.87 7.23
N TRP A 104 1.62 -9.72 6.62
CA TRP A 104 2.22 -8.60 7.39
C TRP A 104 1.29 -8.06 8.47
N TRP A 105 -0.01 -8.35 8.37
CA TRP A 105 -0.99 -8.15 9.43
C TRP A 105 -1.30 -9.47 10.12
N LEU A 106 -0.32 -10.07 10.81
CA LEU A 106 -0.70 -11.03 11.85
C LEU A 106 -1.59 -10.28 12.85
N PRO A 107 -2.71 -10.87 13.34
CA PRO A 107 -3.37 -10.32 14.51
C PRO A 107 -2.32 -10.18 15.62
N PRO A 108 -2.45 -9.16 16.51
CA PRO A 108 -1.50 -9.01 17.60
C PRO A 108 -1.36 -10.36 18.34
N PRO A 109 -0.15 -10.69 18.84
CA PRO A 109 0.05 -11.96 19.53
C PRO A 109 -0.97 -12.10 20.66
N PRO A 110 -1.42 -13.33 21.00
CA PRO A 110 -2.63 -13.60 21.79
C PRO A 110 -2.63 -13.04 23.23
N HIS A 111 -1.56 -12.36 23.65
CA HIS A 111 -1.41 -11.71 24.94
C HIS A 111 -1.68 -10.20 24.92
N LEU A 112 -1.95 -9.58 23.76
CA LEU A 112 -2.46 -8.21 23.71
C LEU A 112 -3.99 -8.24 23.65
N PRO A 113 -4.69 -7.40 24.42
CA PRO A 113 -6.13 -7.29 24.33
C PRO A 113 -6.53 -6.88 22.89
N PRO A 114 -7.69 -7.33 22.40
CA PRO A 114 -8.19 -6.90 21.09
C PRO A 114 -8.18 -5.38 21.02
N ALA A 115 -7.76 -4.83 19.87
CA ALA A 115 -7.90 -3.41 19.62
C ALA A 115 -9.34 -3.02 19.90
N HIS A 116 -9.53 -2.07 20.83
CA HIS A 116 -10.86 -1.54 21.12
C HIS A 116 -11.48 -1.10 19.79
N PRO A 117 -12.74 -1.49 19.50
CA PRO A 117 -13.43 -0.87 18.39
C PRO A 117 -13.40 0.63 18.65
N MET A 118 -12.92 1.40 17.67
CA MET A 118 -13.06 2.86 17.69
C MET A 118 -14.55 3.12 17.92
N ALA A 119 -14.90 3.49 19.16
CA ALA A 119 -16.26 3.82 19.52
C ALA A 119 -16.70 4.92 18.55
N GLY A 120 -17.87 4.73 17.92
CA GLY A 120 -18.45 5.68 17.00
C GLY A 120 -18.57 7.04 17.66
N GLY A 121 -17.56 7.88 17.46
CA GLY A 121 -17.58 9.29 17.80
C GLY A 121 -18.42 9.98 16.74
N THR A 122 -19.64 10.34 17.11
CA THR A 122 -20.44 11.31 16.35
C THR A 122 -19.63 12.61 16.27
N TRP A 123 -19.26 13.01 15.05
CA TRP A 123 -18.69 14.33 14.78
C TRP A 123 -19.79 15.37 15.00
N THR A 124 -19.71 16.12 16.11
CA THR A 124 -20.42 17.40 16.24
C THR A 124 -19.52 18.50 15.70
N GLU A 125 -19.99 19.18 14.64
CA GLU A 125 -19.38 20.41 14.16
C GLU A 125 -19.35 21.45 15.29
N ALA A 126 -18.16 21.92 15.65
CA ALA A 126 -18.03 23.10 16.50
C ALA A 126 -18.33 24.33 15.62
N SER A 127 -19.60 24.74 15.62
CA SER A 127 -19.99 26.09 15.21
C SER A 127 -19.53 27.07 16.29
N GLY A 128 -18.97 28.20 15.86
CA GLY A 128 -18.27 29.15 16.70
C GLY A 128 -19.14 29.90 17.70
N GLY A 129 -18.47 30.53 18.67
CA GLY A 129 -19.05 31.47 19.61
C GLY A 129 -17.97 32.15 20.42
N VAL A 130 -17.69 33.40 20.06
CA VAL A 130 -16.94 34.38 20.86
C VAL A 130 -17.80 34.80 22.05
N GLU A 131 -17.19 34.98 23.23
CA GLU A 131 -17.57 35.87 24.36
C GLU A 131 -16.69 35.43 25.55
N GLY A 132 -16.05 36.25 26.39
CA GLY A 132 -16.16 37.67 26.72
C GLY A 132 -15.78 37.74 28.20
N GLU A 133 -14.58 38.22 28.54
CA GLU A 133 -14.14 38.43 29.92
C GLU A 133 -14.78 39.71 30.48
N THR A 134 -15.36 39.59 31.68
CA THR A 134 -15.52 40.68 32.64
C THR A 134 -14.98 40.22 33.99
#